data_AF-A0A0F3GUS1-F1
#
_entry.id   AF-A0A0F3GUS1-F1
#
_cell.length_a   1.000
_cell.length_b   1.000
_cell.length_c   1.000
_cell.angle_alpha   90.00
_cell.angle_beta   90.00
_cell.angle_gamma   90.00
#
_symmetry.space_group_name_H-M   'P 1'
#
loop_
_entity.id
_entity.type
_entity.pdbx_description
1 polymer ?
#
loop_
_entity_poly.entity_id
_entity_poly.type
_entity_poly.pdbx_seq_one_letter_code
_entity_poly.pdbx_strand_id
1 'polypeptide(L)'
;MSFRQTIHGQSRSDRGFMVIICRVEKKVLISFDAKYVSERHSIWLESVKDKIGLGELNPQPYWGFDDLFHKAGTKLLNCFYIQANVKHEKEIEYFSYEKIMMLQKFSLEKFLEAIEHAAVLVDFDARTGHNHGTKFRLRQDKMPELYEHVTVIA
;
A
#
# COMPACT_ATOMS: atom_id res chain seq x y z
N MET A 1 13.81 -0.61 17.93
CA MET A 1 13.85 -1.33 16.63
C MET A 1 12.82 -0.68 15.73
N SER A 2 13.18 -0.34 14.48
CA SER A 2 12.24 0.18 13.49
C SER A 2 11.63 -0.97 12.68
N PHE A 3 10.39 -0.83 12.27
CA PHE A 3 9.71 -1.74 11.34
C PHE A 3 9.27 -0.95 10.12
N ARG A 4 9.96 -1.19 9.01
CA ARG A 4 9.65 -0.63 7.71
C ARG A 4 9.43 -1.76 6.73
N GLN A 5 8.29 -1.74 6.05
CA GLN A 5 7.91 -2.79 5.12
C GLN A 5 6.89 -2.28 4.12
N THR A 6 7.12 -2.52 2.84
CA THR A 6 6.16 -2.26 1.77
C THR A 6 5.73 -3.60 1.18
N ILE A 7 4.44 -3.92 1.26
CA ILE A 7 3.85 -5.21 0.85
C ILE A 7 2.64 -5.00 -0.06
N HIS A 8 2.19 -6.06 -0.73
CA HIS A 8 1.05 -6.07 -1.63
C HIS A 8 0.39 -7.46 -1.68
N GLY A 9 -0.65 -7.63 -2.50
CA GLY A 9 -1.38 -8.90 -2.61
C GLY A 9 -0.82 -9.93 -3.57
N GLN A 10 0.02 -9.51 -4.53
CA GLN A 10 0.50 -10.42 -5.57
C GLN A 10 1.55 -11.47 -5.11
N SER A 11 2.45 -11.10 -4.20
CA SER A 11 3.49 -12.01 -3.69
C SER A 11 3.91 -11.65 -2.27
N ARG A 12 4.54 -12.60 -1.57
CA ARG A 12 5.18 -12.32 -0.28
C ARG A 12 6.44 -11.48 -0.48
N SER A 13 6.70 -10.59 0.46
CA SER A 13 7.97 -9.87 0.55
C SER A 13 9.10 -10.80 0.99
N ASP A 14 10.32 -10.32 0.87
CA ASP A 14 11.53 -10.99 1.34
C ASP A 14 11.59 -11.18 2.87
N ARG A 15 10.69 -10.56 3.62
CA ARG A 15 10.49 -10.81 5.07
C ARG A 15 9.22 -11.63 5.33
N GLY A 16 8.67 -12.30 4.32
CA GLY A 16 7.57 -13.25 4.45
C GLY A 16 6.18 -12.64 4.56
N PHE A 17 6.03 -11.31 4.41
CA PHE A 17 4.73 -10.64 4.57
C PHE A 17 3.99 -10.45 3.26
N MET A 18 2.66 -10.53 3.29
CA MET A 18 1.76 -10.28 2.15
C MET A 18 0.44 -9.67 2.64
N VAL A 19 -0.24 -8.95 1.75
CA VAL A 19 -1.62 -8.50 1.97
C VAL A 19 -2.60 -9.54 1.40
N ILE A 20 -3.62 -9.94 2.14
CA ILE A 20 -4.65 -10.88 1.65
C ILE A 20 -6.01 -10.18 1.65
N ILE A 21 -6.72 -10.23 0.54
CA ILE A 21 -8.10 -9.73 0.44
C ILE A 21 -9.06 -10.90 0.74
N CYS A 22 -9.62 -10.93 1.94
CA CYS A 22 -10.63 -11.91 2.31
C CYS A 22 -12.02 -11.35 1.99
N ARG A 23 -12.55 -11.71 0.82
CA ARG A 23 -13.85 -11.26 0.32
C ARG A 23 -15.02 -11.82 1.16
N VAL A 24 -14.90 -13.04 1.67
CA VAL A 24 -15.92 -13.69 2.53
C VAL A 24 -16.15 -12.90 3.82
N GLU A 25 -15.06 -12.51 4.47
CA GLU A 25 -15.08 -11.79 5.75
C GLU A 25 -15.07 -10.26 5.57
N LYS A 26 -15.00 -9.77 4.33
CA LYS A 26 -14.82 -8.35 3.97
C LYS A 26 -13.64 -7.69 4.70
N LYS A 27 -12.46 -8.32 4.67
CA LYS A 27 -11.24 -7.86 5.38
C LYS A 27 -10.03 -7.81 4.46
N VAL A 28 -9.19 -6.79 4.65
CA VAL A 28 -7.81 -6.72 4.15
C VAL A 28 -6.89 -7.17 5.28
N LEU A 29 -6.25 -8.32 5.13
CA LEU A 29 -5.46 -9.00 6.16
C LEU A 29 -3.97 -8.86 5.88
N ILE A 30 -3.16 -8.94 6.93
CA ILE A 30 -1.71 -9.13 6.82
C ILE A 30 -1.36 -10.58 7.14
N SER A 31 -0.72 -11.26 6.20
CA SER A 31 -0.21 -12.62 6.40
C SER A 31 1.30 -12.65 6.49
N PHE A 32 1.82 -13.53 7.34
CA PHE A 32 3.23 -13.84 7.51
C PHE A 32 3.48 -15.34 7.31
N ASP A 33 4.54 -15.66 6.57
CA ASP A 33 5.05 -17.04 6.45
C ASP A 33 6.57 -17.01 6.45
N ALA A 34 7.15 -17.61 7.50
CA ALA A 34 8.58 -17.68 7.72
C ALA A 34 9.33 -18.39 6.57
N LYS A 35 8.68 -19.27 5.81
CA LYS A 35 9.28 -20.00 4.68
C LYS A 35 9.68 -19.08 3.53
N TYR A 36 9.07 -17.91 3.44
CA TYR A 36 9.34 -16.92 2.39
C TYR A 36 10.30 -15.81 2.86
N VAL A 37 10.86 -15.95 4.06
CA VAL A 37 11.86 -15.02 4.57
C VAL A 37 13.20 -15.36 3.91
N SER A 38 13.77 -14.37 3.22
CA SER A 38 15.07 -14.50 2.57
C SER A 38 16.18 -14.71 3.60
N GLU A 39 17.19 -15.51 3.24
CA GLU A 39 18.36 -15.82 4.08
C GLU A 39 19.07 -14.58 4.65
N ARG A 40 19.03 -13.46 3.93
CA ARG A 40 19.59 -12.17 4.40
C ARG A 40 18.97 -11.67 5.71
N HIS A 41 17.77 -12.14 6.04
CA HIS A 41 17.05 -11.81 7.26
C HIS A 41 17.10 -12.94 8.30
N SER A 42 17.98 -13.93 8.15
CA SER A 42 18.15 -15.07 9.08
C SER A 42 18.32 -14.64 10.54
N ILE A 43 19.18 -13.66 10.81
CA ILE A 43 19.39 -13.13 12.17
C ILE A 43 18.08 -12.54 12.73
N TRP A 44 17.35 -11.78 11.91
CA TRP A 44 16.06 -11.23 12.31
C TRP A 44 15.03 -12.36 12.54
N LEU A 45 14.99 -13.36 11.66
CA LEU A 45 14.07 -14.50 11.74
C LEU A 45 14.28 -15.33 13.01
N GLU A 46 15.53 -15.62 13.37
CA GLU A 46 15.83 -16.33 14.63
C GLU A 46 15.38 -15.49 15.83
N SER A 47 15.60 -14.18 15.79
CA SER A 47 15.09 -13.29 16.84
C SER A 47 13.56 -13.26 16.94
N VAL A 48 12.84 -13.49 15.84
CA VAL A 48 11.37 -13.60 15.83
C VAL A 48 10.94 -14.94 16.41
N LYS A 49 11.59 -16.03 15.99
CA LYS A 49 11.38 -17.38 16.49
C LYS A 49 11.51 -17.45 18.01
N ASP A 50 12.57 -16.87 18.56
CA ASP A 50 12.83 -16.86 20.01
C ASP A 50 11.80 -16.06 20.81
N LYS A 51 11.21 -15.02 20.21
CA LYS A 51 10.29 -14.11 20.92
C LYS A 51 8.84 -14.55 20.87
N ILE A 52 8.36 -14.95 19.68
CA ILE A 52 6.94 -15.19 19.44
C ILE A 52 6.67 -16.43 18.58
N GLY A 53 7.72 -17.12 18.12
CA GLY A 53 7.61 -18.24 17.18
C GLY A 53 7.50 -17.80 15.71
N LEU A 54 7.45 -18.81 14.82
CA LEU A 54 7.42 -18.63 13.36
C LEU A 54 6.06 -18.94 12.73
N GLY A 55 5.01 -19.05 13.57
CA GLY A 55 3.65 -19.22 13.10
C GLY A 55 3.10 -17.97 12.42
N GLU A 56 1.92 -18.12 11.80
CA GLU A 56 1.14 -16.97 11.30
C GLU A 56 0.80 -16.00 12.45
N LEU A 57 0.53 -14.74 12.11
CA LEU A 57 0.18 -13.69 13.06
C LEU A 57 -1.11 -14.05 13.83
N ASN A 58 -1.03 -14.05 15.16
CA ASN A 58 -2.17 -14.33 16.03
C ASN A 58 -2.21 -13.34 17.23
N PRO A 59 -3.17 -12.39 17.28
CA PRO A 59 -4.23 -12.16 16.30
C PRO A 59 -3.70 -11.60 14.96
N GLN A 60 -4.40 -11.90 13.87
CA GLN A 60 -4.05 -11.40 12.54
C GLN A 60 -4.50 -9.94 12.36
N PRO A 61 -3.58 -8.99 12.05
CA PRO A 61 -3.96 -7.60 11.79
C PRO A 61 -4.81 -7.49 10.53
N TYR A 62 -5.84 -6.63 10.57
CA TYR A 62 -6.73 -6.42 9.44
C TYR A 62 -7.34 -5.02 9.40
N TRP A 63 -7.88 -4.66 8.25
CA TRP A 63 -8.84 -3.58 8.08
C TRP A 63 -10.13 -4.11 7.47
N GLY A 64 -11.28 -3.67 7.99
CA GLY A 64 -12.57 -3.93 7.36
C GLY A 64 -12.70 -3.16 6.06
N PHE A 65 -13.37 -3.75 5.06
CA PHE A 65 -13.63 -3.08 3.79
C PHE A 65 -14.37 -1.75 3.98
N ASP A 66 -15.38 -1.73 4.85
CA ASP A 66 -16.21 -0.55 5.08
C ASP A 66 -15.41 0.56 5.80
N ASP A 67 -14.50 0.21 6.72
CA ASP A 67 -13.60 1.17 7.36
C ASP A 67 -12.63 1.82 6.37
N LEU A 68 -12.01 1.00 5.51
CA LEU A 68 -11.11 1.50 4.47
C LEU A 68 -11.85 2.39 3.49
N PHE A 69 -13.03 1.96 3.03
CA PHE A 69 -13.81 2.73 2.09
C PHE A 69 -14.29 4.05 2.69
N HIS A 70 -14.74 4.06 3.94
CA HIS A 70 -15.16 5.29 4.59
C HIS A 70 -13.99 6.28 4.73
N LYS A 71 -12.81 5.80 5.14
CA LYS A 71 -11.60 6.65 5.25
C LYS A 71 -11.12 7.16 3.89
N ALA A 72 -11.04 6.29 2.88
CA ALA A 72 -10.61 6.66 1.53
C ALA A 72 -11.65 7.58 0.86
N GLY A 73 -12.92 7.17 0.85
CA GLY A 73 -14.03 7.88 0.24
C GLY A 73 -14.22 9.29 0.79
N THR A 74 -14.01 9.53 2.08
CA THR A 74 -14.10 10.89 2.66
C THR A 74 -13.13 11.88 1.99
N LYS A 75 -11.95 11.42 1.58
CA LYS A 75 -10.89 12.27 1.01
C LYS A 75 -10.77 12.15 -0.51
N LEU A 76 -11.06 10.97 -1.06
CA LEU A 76 -10.72 10.59 -2.41
C LEU A 76 -11.94 10.41 -3.32
N LEU A 77 -13.17 10.64 -2.84
CA LEU A 77 -14.40 10.41 -3.63
C LEU A 77 -14.28 10.94 -5.07
N ASN A 78 -13.82 12.18 -5.21
CA ASN A 78 -13.44 12.79 -6.48
C ASN A 78 -12.11 13.54 -6.28
N CYS A 79 -11.22 13.55 -7.27
CA CYS A 79 -9.99 14.34 -7.22
C CYS A 79 -9.50 14.77 -8.60
N PHE A 80 -8.58 15.73 -8.63
CA PHE A 80 -7.75 15.99 -9.81
C PHE A 80 -6.42 15.27 -9.64
N TYR A 81 -6.01 14.53 -10.66
CA TYR A 81 -4.71 13.90 -10.74
C TYR A 81 -3.88 14.58 -11.82
N ILE A 82 -2.74 15.14 -11.41
CA ILE A 82 -1.88 15.96 -12.26
C ILE A 82 -0.56 15.23 -12.45
N GLN A 83 -0.15 15.03 -13.69
CA GLN A 83 1.16 14.50 -14.06
C GLN A 83 2.07 15.66 -14.48
N ALA A 84 3.30 15.65 -13.98
CA ALA A 84 4.29 16.67 -14.29
C ALA A 84 5.64 16.03 -14.66
N ASN A 85 6.29 16.61 -15.67
CA ASN A 85 7.71 16.37 -15.93
C ASN A 85 8.55 17.16 -14.94
N VAL A 86 9.68 16.59 -14.53
CA VAL A 86 10.59 17.19 -13.55
C VAL A 86 11.95 17.43 -14.19
N LYS A 87 12.48 18.64 -14.05
CA LYS A 87 13.85 19.02 -14.45
C LYS A 87 14.60 19.56 -13.23
N HIS A 88 15.81 19.06 -12.98
CA HIS A 88 16.70 19.59 -11.94
C HIS A 88 17.84 20.39 -12.60
N GLU A 89 18.03 21.65 -12.21
CA GLU A 89 19.10 22.50 -12.72
C GLU A 89 19.59 23.48 -11.65
N LYS A 90 20.90 23.49 -11.37
CA LYS A 90 21.55 24.35 -10.36
C LYS A 90 20.82 24.34 -9.00
N GLU A 91 20.53 23.15 -8.48
CA GLU A 91 19.80 22.91 -7.22
C GLU A 91 18.34 23.38 -7.20
N ILE A 92 17.80 23.83 -8.34
CA ILE A 92 16.39 24.19 -8.49
C ILE A 92 15.66 23.05 -9.22
N GLU A 93 14.54 22.62 -8.64
CA GLU A 93 13.61 21.66 -9.24
C GLU A 93 12.49 22.42 -9.96
N TYR A 94 12.32 22.12 -11.26
CA TYR A 94 11.30 22.68 -12.13
C TYR A 94 10.25 21.62 -12.45
N PHE A 95 8.99 22.02 -12.49
CA PHE A 95 7.86 21.16 -12.84
C PHE A 95 7.15 21.71 -14.07
N SER A 96 6.95 20.85 -15.07
CA SER A 96 6.08 21.14 -16.21
C SER A 96 4.84 20.26 -16.11
N TYR A 97 3.67 20.85 -15.85
CA TYR A 97 2.42 20.12 -15.72
C TYR A 97 1.90 19.75 -17.12
N GLU A 98 1.90 18.46 -17.43
CA GLU A 98 1.64 17.97 -18.79
C GLU A 98 0.22 17.44 -18.98
N LYS A 99 -0.38 16.93 -17.91
CA LYS A 99 -1.69 16.29 -17.99
C LYS A 99 -2.46 16.43 -16.69
N ILE A 100 -3.71 16.86 -16.81
CA ILE A 100 -4.66 16.97 -15.72
C ILE A 100 -5.84 16.06 -16.01
N MET A 101 -6.15 15.18 -15.06
CA MET A 101 -7.29 14.28 -15.11
C MET A 101 -8.25 14.61 -13.97
N MET A 102 -9.53 14.76 -14.29
CA MET A 102 -10.62 14.75 -13.32
C MET A 102 -11.05 13.30 -13.08
N LEU A 103 -10.86 12.82 -11.85
CA LEU A 103 -11.18 11.47 -11.40
C LEU A 103 -12.42 11.52 -10.52
N GLN A 104 -13.45 10.74 -10.84
CA GLN A 104 -14.73 10.78 -10.13
C GLN A 104 -15.23 9.39 -9.75
N LYS A 105 -15.92 9.34 -8.60
CA LYS A 105 -16.44 8.12 -7.97
C LYS A 105 -15.33 7.09 -7.68
N PHE A 106 -14.57 7.33 -6.63
CA PHE A 106 -13.63 6.35 -6.07
C PHE A 106 -14.34 5.02 -5.79
N SER A 107 -13.73 3.92 -6.22
CA SER A 107 -14.33 2.59 -6.19
C SER A 107 -13.60 1.68 -5.21
N LEU A 108 -14.32 1.16 -4.22
CA LEU A 108 -13.77 0.18 -3.28
C LEU A 108 -13.28 -1.07 -4.01
N GLU A 109 -14.06 -1.58 -4.95
CA GLU A 109 -13.74 -2.82 -5.65
C GLU A 109 -12.43 -2.67 -6.43
N LYS A 110 -12.30 -1.60 -7.24
CA LYS A 110 -11.06 -1.30 -7.97
C LYS A 110 -9.88 -1.09 -7.03
N PHE A 111 -10.11 -0.50 -5.86
CA PHE A 111 -9.07 -0.35 -4.84
C PHE A 111 -8.59 -1.70 -4.27
N LEU A 112 -9.51 -2.62 -3.99
CA LEU A 112 -9.17 -3.96 -3.52
C LEU A 112 -8.43 -4.76 -4.60
N GLU A 113 -8.94 -4.76 -5.84
CA GLU A 113 -8.27 -5.38 -6.99
C GLU A 113 -6.86 -4.79 -7.21
N ALA A 114 -6.71 -3.48 -7.06
CA ALA A 114 -5.41 -2.82 -7.18
C ALA A 114 -4.42 -3.27 -6.08
N ILE A 115 -4.89 -3.63 -4.88
CA ILE A 115 -4.04 -4.24 -3.84
C ILE A 115 -3.63 -5.67 -4.26
N GLU A 116 -4.57 -6.48 -4.74
CA GLU A 116 -4.34 -7.86 -5.21
C GLU A 116 -3.28 -7.88 -6.33
N HIS A 117 -3.38 -6.95 -7.27
CA HIS A 117 -2.49 -6.83 -8.43
C HIS A 117 -1.27 -5.93 -8.20
N ALA A 118 -0.97 -5.59 -6.94
CA ALA A 118 0.20 -4.80 -6.53
C ALA A 118 0.31 -3.40 -7.16
N ALA A 119 -0.78 -2.84 -7.66
CA ALA A 119 -0.86 -1.43 -8.05
C ALA A 119 -0.94 -0.53 -6.81
N VAL A 120 -1.69 -0.95 -5.78
CA VAL A 120 -1.68 -0.39 -4.42
C VAL A 120 -0.80 -1.27 -3.52
N LEU A 121 0.06 -0.61 -2.74
CA LEU A 121 0.97 -1.20 -1.77
C LEU A 121 0.57 -0.73 -0.36
N VAL A 122 0.78 -1.57 0.65
CA VAL A 122 0.64 -1.24 2.06
C VAL A 122 2.02 -1.03 2.66
N ASP A 123 2.27 0.16 3.19
CA ASP A 123 3.57 0.60 3.68
C ASP A 123 3.51 0.84 5.20
N PHE A 124 4.19 -0.02 5.94
CA PHE A 124 4.47 0.16 7.36
C PHE A 124 5.72 1.02 7.51
N ASP A 125 5.61 2.15 8.21
CA ASP A 125 6.73 3.07 8.47
C ASP A 125 6.78 3.45 9.95
N ALA A 126 7.11 2.46 10.77
CA ALA A 126 7.30 2.63 12.20
C ALA A 126 8.78 2.79 12.52
N ARG A 127 9.19 4.00 12.87
CA ARG A 127 10.58 4.33 13.25
C ARG A 127 10.72 4.33 14.76
N THR A 128 11.95 4.21 15.23
CA THR A 128 12.23 4.32 16.67
C THR A 128 11.78 5.69 17.16
N GLY A 129 10.86 5.73 18.13
CA GLY A 129 10.32 6.97 18.69
C GLY A 129 9.25 7.68 17.85
N HIS A 130 8.91 7.19 16.64
CA HIS A 130 7.87 7.82 15.82
C HIS A 130 7.24 6.84 14.82
N ASN A 131 5.91 6.71 14.86
CA ASN A 131 5.15 5.94 13.89
C ASN A 131 4.48 6.90 12.90
N HIS A 132 4.86 6.83 11.62
CA HIS A 132 4.28 7.67 10.56
C HIS A 132 2.90 7.18 10.08
N GLY A 133 2.38 6.12 10.69
CA GLY A 133 1.16 5.46 10.26
C GLY A 133 1.38 4.51 9.08
N THR A 134 0.44 3.55 8.96
CA THR A 134 0.37 2.66 7.80
C THR A 134 -0.20 3.44 6.62
N LYS A 135 0.45 3.34 5.45
CA LYS A 135 0.08 4.10 4.25
C LYS A 135 -0.36 3.13 3.16
N PHE A 136 -1.44 3.46 2.47
CA PHE A 136 -1.75 2.88 1.18
C PHE A 136 -1.06 3.72 0.12
N ARG A 137 -0.04 3.17 -0.53
CA ARG A 137 0.78 3.84 -1.53
C ARG A 137 0.44 3.27 -2.89
N LEU A 138 0.30 4.15 -3.87
CA LEU A 138 -0.03 3.73 -5.22
C LEU A 138 1.22 3.80 -6.09
N ARG A 139 1.38 2.84 -7.00
CA ARG A 139 2.38 2.95 -8.07
C ARG A 139 2.05 4.16 -8.95
N GLN A 140 3.09 4.70 -9.57
CA GLN A 140 2.95 5.85 -10.46
C GLN A 140 1.94 5.55 -11.58
N ASP A 141 1.15 6.56 -11.94
CA ASP A 141 0.14 6.53 -13.01
C ASP A 141 -1.05 5.58 -12.79
N LYS A 142 -1.14 4.90 -11.64
CA LYS A 142 -2.25 3.98 -11.34
C LYS A 142 -3.46 4.64 -10.69
N MET A 143 -3.39 5.94 -10.35
CA MET A 143 -4.51 6.65 -9.69
C MET A 143 -5.81 6.58 -10.48
N PRO A 144 -5.83 6.79 -11.81
CA PRO A 144 -7.07 6.71 -12.58
C PRO A 144 -7.76 5.34 -12.52
N GLU A 145 -7.01 4.26 -12.30
CA GLU A 145 -7.55 2.90 -12.24
C GLU A 145 -8.46 2.69 -11.01
N LEU A 146 -8.39 3.56 -10.00
CA LEU A 146 -9.21 3.45 -8.78
C LEU A 146 -10.60 4.10 -8.90
N TYR A 147 -10.93 4.68 -10.06
CA TYR A 147 -12.12 5.50 -10.25
C TYR A 147 -13.05 4.95 -11.33
N GLU A 148 -14.34 5.27 -11.22
CA GLU A 148 -15.33 4.88 -12.25
C GLU A 148 -15.31 5.80 -13.48
N HIS A 149 -14.96 7.07 -13.29
CA HIS A 149 -14.91 8.04 -14.38
C HIS A 149 -13.58 8.80 -14.37
N VAL A 150 -12.98 8.90 -15.56
CA VAL A 150 -11.70 9.57 -15.80
C VAL A 150 -11.88 10.48 -17.00
N THR A 151 -11.68 11.78 -16.80
CA THR A 151 -11.76 12.78 -17.87
C THR A 151 -10.44 13.54 -17.95
N VAL A 152 -9.75 13.47 -19.08
CA VAL A 152 -8.59 14.34 -19.35
C VAL A 152 -9.11 15.74 -19.66
N ILE A 153 -8.63 16.75 -18.95
CA ILE A 153 -9.11 18.14 -19.09
C ILE A 153 -8.03 19.11 -19.57
N ALA A 154 -6.76 18.74 -19.42
CA ALA A 154 -5.61 19.44 -19.97
C ALA A 154 -4.49 18.42 -20.19
#